data_AF-A0A540KX86-F1
#
_entry.id   AF-A0A540KX86-F1
#
_cell.length_a   1.000
_cell.length_b   1.000
_cell.length_c   1.000
_cell.angle_alpha   90.00
_cell.angle_beta   90.00
_cell.angle_gamma   90.00
#
_symmetry.space_group_name_H-M   'P 1'
#
loop_
_entity.id
_entity.type
_entity.pdbx_description
1 polymer ?
#
loop_
_entity_poly.entity_id
_entity_poly.type
_entity_poly.pdbx_seq_one_letter_code
_entity_poly.pdbx_strand_id
1 'polypeptide(L)'
;MAEENETGSKIPAAAPIMVQSENSSFNIGMVLDENNYDLLAPLIQIHIAGRKKMGYLRGSIKAPSEDDPKYDDWFSEDQKIKSWLCLQ
;
A
#
# COMPACT_ATOMS: atom_id res chain seq x y z
N MET A 1 3.22 -23.50 -59.61
CA MET A 1 3.11 -23.92 -58.19
C MET A 1 3.05 -22.65 -57.39
N ALA A 2 1.84 -22.28 -56.95
CA ALA A 2 1.55 -21.11 -56.14
C ALA A 2 1.13 -21.59 -54.76
N GLU A 3 1.58 -20.89 -53.72
CA GLU A 3 0.75 -20.17 -52.75
C GLU A 3 1.51 -20.07 -51.42
N GLU A 4 1.95 -18.85 -51.11
CA GLU A 4 2.50 -18.47 -49.81
C GLU A 4 1.37 -18.41 -48.79
N ASN A 5 1.46 -19.24 -47.76
CA ASN A 5 0.50 -19.30 -46.66
C ASN A 5 0.91 -18.33 -45.53
N GLU A 6 0.35 -17.13 -45.57
CA GLU A 6 0.27 -16.20 -44.43
C GLU A 6 -0.46 -16.86 -43.26
N THR A 7 0.24 -17.08 -42.14
CA THR A 7 -0.40 -17.41 -40.86
C THR A 7 -0.36 -16.16 -39.99
N GLY A 8 -1.46 -15.40 -40.04
CA GLY A 8 -1.69 -14.25 -39.18
C GLY A 8 -1.59 -14.64 -37.70
N SER A 9 -0.54 -14.16 -37.04
CA SER A 9 -0.36 -14.28 -35.60
C SER A 9 -1.41 -13.41 -34.90
N LYS A 10 -2.46 -14.06 -34.39
CA LYS A 10 -3.53 -13.43 -33.62
C LYS A 10 -2.95 -13.03 -32.26
N ILE A 11 -2.55 -11.77 -32.13
CA ILE A 11 -2.10 -11.18 -30.88
C ILE A 11 -3.27 -11.30 -29.87
N PRO A 12 -3.08 -11.95 -28.70
CA PRO A 12 -4.12 -11.98 -27.69
C PRO A 12 -4.37 -10.56 -27.19
N ALA A 13 -5.63 -10.13 -27.24
CA ALA A 13 -6.07 -8.82 -26.77
C ALA A 13 -5.53 -8.59 -25.35
N ALA A 14 -4.71 -7.56 -25.19
CA ALA A 14 -4.12 -7.20 -23.91
C ALA A 14 -5.24 -7.00 -22.89
N ALA A 15 -5.23 -7.79 -21.82
CA ALA A 15 -6.12 -7.57 -20.69
C ALA A 15 -5.91 -6.14 -20.18
N PRO A 16 -6.97 -5.39 -19.85
CA PRO A 16 -6.83 -4.02 -19.36
C PRO A 16 -5.95 -4.04 -18.11
N ILE A 17 -4.82 -3.33 -18.18
CA ILE A 17 -3.96 -3.07 -17.03
C ILE A 17 -4.81 -2.23 -16.07
N MET A 18 -5.35 -2.86 -15.04
CA MET A 18 -6.04 -2.17 -13.97
C MET A 18 -4.99 -1.39 -13.18
N VAL A 19 -4.84 -0.11 -13.49
CA VAL A 19 -4.03 0.82 -12.70
C VAL A 19 -4.73 0.95 -11.35
N GLN A 20 -4.26 0.20 -10.35
CA GLN A 20 -4.66 0.44 -8.97
C GLN A 20 -4.16 1.83 -8.59
N SER A 21 -5.10 2.76 -8.47
CA SER A 21 -4.87 4.09 -7.91
C SER A 21 -4.10 3.96 -6.59
N GLU A 22 -3.13 4.84 -6.36
CA GLU A 22 -2.36 4.92 -5.11
C GLU A 22 -3.22 5.29 -3.88
N ASN A 23 -4.54 5.41 -4.09
CA ASN A 23 -5.56 5.64 -3.09
C ASN A 23 -6.52 4.43 -2.91
N SER A 24 -6.10 3.22 -3.29
CA SER A 24 -6.81 2.00 -2.88
C SER A 24 -6.80 1.96 -1.34
N SER A 25 -7.95 2.24 -0.76
CA SER A 25 -8.19 2.28 0.67
C SER A 25 -8.17 0.83 1.15
N PHE A 26 -6.98 0.30 1.45
CA PHE A 26 -6.85 -0.97 2.13
C PHE A 26 -7.25 -0.72 3.58
N ASN A 27 -8.55 -0.82 3.79
CA ASN A 27 -9.15 -0.77 5.10
C ASN A 27 -8.90 -2.15 5.72
N ILE A 28 -7.81 -2.29 6.48
CA ILE A 28 -7.68 -3.41 7.41
C ILE A 28 -8.63 -3.08 8.55
N GLY A 29 -9.91 -3.39 8.34
CA GLY A 29 -11.00 -3.22 9.30
C GLY A 29 -10.89 -4.14 10.52
N MET A 30 -9.67 -4.41 10.98
CA MET A 30 -9.36 -5.43 11.97
C MET A 30 -8.26 -4.93 12.89
N VAL A 31 -8.60 -4.84 14.18
CA VAL A 31 -7.64 -4.57 15.26
C VAL A 31 -6.65 -5.74 15.33
N LEU A 32 -5.36 -5.42 15.42
CA LEU A 32 -4.33 -6.44 15.64
C LEU A 32 -4.48 -7.05 17.05
N ASP A 33 -4.63 -8.36 17.13
CA ASP A 33 -4.65 -9.16 18.35
C ASP A 33 -3.60 -10.28 18.29
N GLU A 34 -3.44 -11.01 19.38
CA GLU A 34 -2.48 -12.12 19.47
C GLU A 34 -2.78 -13.29 18.53
N ASN A 35 -4.02 -13.41 18.04
CA ASN A 35 -4.46 -14.51 17.17
C ASN A 35 -4.30 -14.17 15.68
N ASN A 36 -4.27 -12.88 15.33
CA ASN A 36 -4.23 -12.41 13.95
C ASN A 36 -2.90 -11.74 13.57
N TYR A 37 -2.02 -11.48 14.54
CA TYR A 37 -0.74 -10.82 14.33
C TYR A 37 0.13 -11.50 13.27
N ASP A 38 0.30 -12.82 13.35
CA ASP A 38 1.19 -13.57 12.44
C ASP A 38 0.74 -13.48 10.97
N LEU A 39 -0.57 -13.36 10.74
CA LEU A 39 -1.14 -13.23 9.40
C LEU A 39 -1.13 -11.78 8.91
N LEU A 40 -1.49 -10.84 9.78
CA LEU A 40 -1.72 -9.45 9.41
C LEU A 40 -0.45 -8.59 9.44
N ALA A 41 0.50 -8.88 10.33
CA ALA A 41 1.74 -8.09 10.44
C ALA A 41 2.55 -8.07 9.13
N PRO A 42 2.74 -9.20 8.40
CA PRO A 42 3.41 -9.16 7.09
C PRO A 42 2.64 -8.35 6.05
N LEU A 43 1.30 -8.46 6.03
CA LEU A 43 0.44 -7.73 5.09
C LEU A 43 0.52 -6.21 5.35
N ILE A 44 0.44 -5.79 6.60
CA ILE A 44 0.61 -4.40 7.05
C ILE A 44 2.01 -3.88 6.69
N GLN A 45 3.03 -4.70 6.89
CA GLN A 45 4.40 -4.35 6.56
C GLN A 45 4.57 -4.08 5.06
N ILE A 46 4.09 -4.97 4.20
CA ILE A 46 4.12 -4.80 2.74
C ILE A 46 3.36 -3.53 2.35
N HIS A 47 2.19 -3.33 2.95
CA HIS A 47 1.31 -2.21 2.66
C HIS A 47 1.94 -0.85 2.97
N ILE A 48 2.59 -0.73 4.12
CA ILE A 48 3.25 0.50 4.57
C ILE A 48 4.58 0.70 3.85
N ALA A 49 5.30 -0.38 3.54
CA ALA A 49 6.51 -0.34 2.73
C ALA A 49 6.23 0.20 1.33
N GLY A 50 5.15 -0.27 0.68
CA GLY A 50 4.72 0.19 -0.64
C GLY A 50 4.47 1.69 -0.72
N ARG A 51 4.05 2.31 0.40
CA ARG A 51 3.84 3.77 0.49
C ARG A 51 5.05 4.56 0.99
N LYS A 52 6.19 3.92 1.20
CA LYS A 52 7.41 4.55 1.74
C LYS A 52 7.19 5.19 3.12
N LYS A 53 6.23 4.69 3.90
CA LYS A 53 5.87 5.19 5.24
C LYS A 53 6.41 4.31 6.38
N MET A 54 7.25 3.32 6.06
CA MET A 54 7.84 2.40 7.04
C MET A 54 8.62 3.12 8.16
N GLY A 55 9.12 4.32 7.89
CA GLY A 55 9.83 5.10 8.89
C GLY A 55 8.97 5.54 10.08
N TYR A 56 7.66 5.68 9.91
CA TYR A 56 6.73 5.97 11.00
C TYR A 56 6.54 4.75 11.91
N LEU A 57 6.39 3.55 11.33
CA LEU A 57 6.30 2.31 12.12
C LEU A 57 7.60 1.97 12.86
N ARG A 58 8.75 2.10 12.19
CA ARG A 58 10.05 1.73 12.76
C ARG A 58 10.64 2.81 13.69
N GLY A 59 9.98 3.96 13.80
CA GLY A 59 10.46 5.10 14.57
C GLY A 59 11.72 5.77 14.01
N SER A 60 12.10 5.48 12.76
CA SER A 60 13.22 6.18 12.11
C SER A 60 12.82 7.58 11.65
N ILE A 61 11.54 7.82 11.38
CA ILE A 61 10.96 9.17 11.29
C ILE A 61 10.51 9.52 12.71
N LYS A 62 11.25 10.42 13.36
CA LYS A 62 10.97 10.83 14.73
C LYS A 62 9.90 11.92 14.76
N ALA A 63 9.09 11.90 15.81
CA ALA A 63 8.18 12.99 16.12
C ALA A 63 8.99 14.29 16.32
N PRO A 64 8.64 15.39 15.64
CA PRO A 64 9.11 16.72 15.97
C PRO A 64 8.66 17.15 17.37
N SER A 65 9.19 18.27 17.87
CA SER A 65 8.63 18.92 19.07
C SER A 65 7.22 19.43 18.76
N GLU A 66 6.33 19.48 19.76
CA GLU A 66 4.96 20.01 19.59
C GLU A 66 4.96 21.49 19.16
N ASP A 67 5.99 22.25 19.52
CA ASP A 67 6.16 23.65 19.08
C ASP A 67 6.76 23.78 17.65
N ASP A 68 7.18 22.67 17.03
CA ASP A 68 7.70 22.70 15.66
C ASP A 68 6.54 22.84 14.66
N PRO A 69 6.57 23.80 13.72
CA PRO A 69 5.52 23.93 12.71
C PRO A 69 5.32 22.67 11.84
N LYS A 70 6.27 21.73 11.82
CA LYS A 70 6.16 20.44 11.13
C LYS A 70 5.43 19.37 11.94
N TYR A 71 5.11 19.64 13.21
CA TYR A 71 4.44 18.68 14.07
C TYR A 71 3.08 18.28 13.51
N ASP A 72 2.26 19.24 13.07
CA ASP A 72 0.92 18.97 12.55
C ASP A 72 0.95 18.07 11.31
N ASP A 73 1.90 18.29 10.40
CA ASP A 73 2.10 17.45 9.22
C ASP A 73 2.51 16.03 9.59
N TRP A 74 3.47 15.90 10.51
CA TRP A 74 3.92 14.61 11.01
C TRP A 74 2.80 13.87 11.74
N PHE A 75 2.06 14.56 12.60
CA PHE A 75 0.95 14.01 13.38
C PHE A 75 -0.16 13.53 12.47
N SER A 76 -0.52 14.31 11.44
CA SER A 76 -1.54 13.93 10.46
C SER A 76 -1.17 12.63 9.74
N GLU A 77 0.08 12.49 9.33
CA GLU A 77 0.56 11.27 8.68
C GLU A 77 0.65 10.08 9.65
N ASP A 78 1.03 10.31 10.90
CA ASP A 78 1.02 9.29 11.96
C ASP A 78 -0.41 8.80 12.27
N GLN A 79 -1.38 9.70 12.40
CA GLN A 79 -2.80 9.34 12.59
C GLN A 79 -3.36 8.57 11.39
N LYS A 80 -2.96 8.93 10.17
CA LYS A 80 -3.37 8.21 8.95
C LYS A 80 -2.84 6.77 8.94
N ILE A 81 -1.59 6.56 9.35
CA ILE A 81 -1.01 5.21 9.45
C ILE A 81 -1.71 4.42 10.56
N LYS A 82 -1.97 5.03 11.72
CA LYS A 82 -2.74 4.41 12.80
C LYS A 82 -4.15 4.05 12.36
N SER A 83 -4.80 4.89 11.55
CA SER A 83 -6.10 4.58 10.96
C SER A 83 -6.06 3.37 10.03
N TRP A 84 -4.93 3.01 9.43
CA TRP A 84 -4.83 1.76 8.66
C TRP A 84 -4.67 0.52 9.53
N LEU A 85 -4.16 0.69 10.75
CA LEU A 85 -3.97 -0.40 11.72
C LEU A 85 -5.21 -0.59 12.60
N CYS A 86 -5.93 0.50 12.83
CA CYS A 86 -7.08 0.59 13.71
C CYS A 86 -8.22 1.23 12.93
N LEU A 87 -9.00 0.40 12.23
CA LEU A 87 -10.37 0.75 11.89
C LEU A 87 -11.28 0.03 12.88
N GLN A 88 -12.17 0.84 13.48
CA GLN A 88 -13.17 0.47 14.46
C GLN A 88 -14.30 -0.37 13.84
#